data_AF-A0A3D1T977-F1
#
_entry.id   AF-A0A3D1T977-F1
#
_cell.length_a   1.000
_cell.length_b   1.000
_cell.length_c   1.000
_cell.angle_alpha   90.00
_cell.angle_beta   90.00
_cell.angle_gamma   90.00
#
_symmetry.space_group_name_H-M   'P 1'
#
loop_
_entity.id
_entity.type
_entity.pdbx_description
1 polymer ?
#
loop_
_entity_poly.entity_id
_entity_poly.type
_entity_poly.pdbx_seq_one_letter_code
_entity_poly.pdbx_strand_id
1 'polypeptide(L)'
;PHLYPETIASALLELNLPLAEPLFTTVDWPHEVVKHHLDVFEANLQFIIEHGAFQQPKEGLFTGENVTICPSCIIDTSKGPIVLESGVQIGHFTFLQGPLYIGARSRVIDYSAIKECTAVASICKVGGEVEASLISKYSNKQHHGFLGHSFVGEWVNIGAGTSTSDLKNTYGMVRMNYRGRKVDTGMQFMGSILGDYVKSAVNTSLYTGKVVGVCSMLYGTVSCNVPSFTSHAKAFGQVVGIGVDQVIKTQNRMFSRRGVTQTMRDITLLHSIYDLTMPERVLGEDQINF
;
A
#
# COMPACT_ATOMS: atom_id res chain seq x y z
N PRO A 1 35.10 21.04 -8.35
CA PRO A 1 34.72 19.76 -9.00
C PRO A 1 33.23 19.77 -9.37
N HIS A 2 32.89 19.42 -10.62
CA HIS A 2 31.48 19.21 -10.97
C HIS A 2 30.98 17.96 -10.25
N LEU A 3 29.99 18.12 -9.37
CA LEU A 3 29.40 17.02 -8.62
C LEU A 3 28.37 16.30 -9.52
N TYR A 4 28.71 15.11 -10.00
CA TYR A 4 27.79 14.20 -10.68
C TYR A 4 27.33 13.09 -9.70
N PRO A 5 26.15 12.46 -9.89
CA PRO A 5 25.65 11.39 -9.02
C PRO A 5 26.68 10.29 -8.75
N GLU A 6 27.40 9.84 -9.78
CA GLU A 6 28.47 8.82 -9.68
C GLU A 6 29.71 9.29 -8.92
N THR A 7 29.94 10.60 -8.80
CA THR A 7 31.17 11.18 -8.22
C THR A 7 30.95 11.88 -6.88
N ILE A 8 29.70 12.18 -6.53
CA ILE A 8 29.36 13.01 -5.36
C ILE A 8 29.73 12.32 -4.05
N ALA A 9 29.54 11.01 -3.94
CA ALA A 9 29.88 10.25 -2.74
C ALA A 9 31.40 10.28 -2.46
N SER A 10 32.22 9.98 -3.47
CA SER A 10 33.68 10.04 -3.36
C SER A 10 34.17 11.45 -3.05
N ALA A 11 33.65 12.46 -3.75
CA ALA A 11 34.00 13.86 -3.50
C ALA A 11 33.62 14.33 -2.09
N LEU A 12 32.50 13.87 -1.54
CA LEU A 12 32.06 14.18 -0.17
C LEU A 12 32.94 13.48 0.88
N LEU A 13 33.37 12.25 0.62
CA LEU A 13 34.27 11.51 1.53
C LEU A 13 35.67 12.14 1.60
N GLU A 14 36.19 12.67 0.49
CA GLU A 14 37.48 13.37 0.45
C GLU A 14 37.51 14.65 1.30
N LEU A 15 36.35 15.26 1.56
CA LEU A 15 36.25 16.47 2.37
C LEU A 15 36.47 16.23 3.87
N ASN A 16 36.56 14.95 4.32
CA ASN A 16 36.77 14.58 5.72
C ASN A 16 35.83 15.33 6.69
N LEU A 17 34.59 15.56 6.24
CA LEU A 17 33.59 16.26 7.04
C LEU A 17 33.22 15.40 8.26
N PRO A 18 32.98 16.02 9.43
CA PRO A 18 32.48 15.29 10.59
C PRO A 18 31.16 14.62 10.23
N LEU A 19 31.09 13.30 10.44
CA LEU A 19 29.84 12.55 10.33
C LEU A 19 28.90 13.05 11.43
N ALA A 20 27.86 13.77 11.05
CA ALA A 20 26.80 14.13 11.99
C ALA A 20 26.11 12.85 12.49
N GLU A 21 25.58 12.88 13.72
CA GLU A 21 24.57 11.89 14.13
C GLU A 21 23.46 11.83 13.07
N PRO A 22 22.80 10.67 12.86
CA PRO A 22 21.84 10.51 11.78
C PRO A 22 20.82 11.66 11.77
N LEU A 23 20.95 12.56 10.79
CA LEU A 23 20.07 13.72 10.63
C LEU A 23 18.63 13.30 10.27
N PHE A 24 18.48 12.06 9.77
CA PHE A 24 17.22 11.47 9.37
C PHE A 24 17.27 9.95 9.57
N THR A 25 16.12 9.37 9.93
CA THR A 25 15.89 7.93 9.88
C THR A 25 15.59 7.55 8.43
N THR A 26 16.34 6.61 7.86
CA THR A 26 16.04 6.03 6.55
C THR A 26 14.98 4.94 6.66
N VAL A 27 14.25 4.71 5.58
CA VAL A 27 13.46 3.50 5.39
C VAL A 27 14.34 2.52 4.63
N ASP A 28 14.91 1.56 5.35
CA ASP A 28 15.82 0.56 4.81
C ASP A 28 15.03 -0.62 4.24
N TRP A 29 13.86 -0.91 4.83
CA TRP A 29 13.00 -2.02 4.43
C TRP A 29 11.55 -1.60 4.19
N PRO A 30 10.85 -2.18 3.20
CA PRO A 30 9.46 -1.83 2.91
C PRO A 30 8.48 -1.96 4.09
N HIS A 31 8.68 -2.90 5.02
CA HIS A 31 7.80 -3.03 6.18
C HIS A 31 7.90 -1.87 7.17
N GLU A 32 9.03 -1.15 7.17
CA GLU A 32 9.23 -0.01 8.06
C GLU A 32 8.27 1.13 7.72
N VAL A 33 7.77 1.19 6.48
CA VAL A 33 6.67 2.11 6.12
C VAL A 33 5.43 1.83 6.97
N VAL A 34 5.05 0.56 7.14
CA VAL A 34 3.90 0.19 7.97
C VAL A 34 4.22 0.42 9.45
N LYS A 35 5.40 0.01 9.91
CA LYS A 35 5.84 0.23 11.29
C LYS A 35 5.78 1.71 11.68
N HIS A 36 6.48 2.55 10.94
CA HIS A 36 6.56 3.98 11.23
C HIS A 36 5.24 4.68 11.03
N HIS A 37 4.43 4.25 10.08
CA HIS A 37 3.06 4.74 9.93
C HIS A 37 2.27 4.60 11.24
N LEU A 38 2.36 3.46 11.92
CA LEU A 38 1.71 3.27 13.22
C LEU A 38 2.30 4.21 14.29
N ASP A 39 3.62 4.38 14.30
CA ASP A 39 4.31 5.24 15.26
C ASP A 39 3.92 6.72 15.11
N VAL A 40 3.70 7.20 13.88
CA VAL A 40 3.46 8.63 13.60
C VAL A 40 2.04 8.96 13.17
N PHE A 41 1.11 7.99 13.16
CA PHE A 41 -0.24 8.17 12.61
C PHE A 41 -0.99 9.34 13.26
N GLU A 42 -1.04 9.35 14.59
CA GLU A 42 -1.79 10.34 15.36
C GLU A 42 -1.20 11.74 15.16
N ALA A 43 0.12 11.88 15.20
CA ALA A 43 0.81 13.14 14.99
C ALA A 43 0.56 13.69 13.57
N ASN A 44 0.62 12.83 12.56
CA ASN A 44 0.32 13.20 11.17
C ASN A 44 -1.16 13.60 11.01
N LEU A 45 -2.07 12.87 11.63
CA LEU A 45 -3.49 13.16 11.56
C LEU A 45 -3.84 14.48 12.24
N GLN A 46 -3.23 14.74 13.40
CA GLN A 46 -3.35 16.02 14.10
C GLN A 46 -2.81 17.17 13.26
N PHE A 47 -1.65 16.99 12.63
CA PHE A 47 -1.08 17.99 11.71
C PHE A 47 -2.03 18.30 10.55
N ILE A 48 -2.64 17.27 9.95
CA ILE A 48 -3.65 17.43 8.89
C ILE A 48 -4.84 18.24 9.40
N ILE A 49 -5.36 17.93 10.59
CA ILE A 49 -6.51 18.63 11.17
C ILE A 49 -6.19 20.12 11.42
N GLU A 50 -5.02 20.42 11.98
CA GLU A 50 -4.62 21.79 12.32
C GLU A 50 -4.37 22.69 11.10
N HIS A 51 -3.88 22.09 10.00
CA HIS A 51 -3.50 22.83 8.79
C HIS A 51 -4.51 22.68 7.65
N GLY A 52 -5.52 21.83 7.83
CA GLY A 52 -6.59 21.59 6.86
C GLY A 52 -7.83 22.42 7.12
N ALA A 53 -8.57 22.73 6.06
CA ALA A 53 -9.85 23.40 6.14
C ALA A 53 -10.98 22.36 6.34
N PHE A 54 -11.14 21.88 7.59
CA PHE A 54 -12.16 20.90 7.94
C PHE A 54 -13.31 21.50 8.74
N GLN A 55 -14.51 21.00 8.48
CA GLN A 55 -15.67 21.16 9.34
C GLN A 55 -15.69 20.03 10.37
N GLN A 56 -16.29 20.26 11.53
CA GLN A 56 -16.43 19.23 12.57
C GLN A 56 -17.92 18.95 12.87
N PRO A 57 -18.63 18.17 12.03
CA PRO A 57 -20.06 17.91 12.23
C PRO A 57 -20.39 17.11 13.49
N LYS A 58 -19.41 16.39 14.06
CA LYS A 58 -19.50 15.66 15.33
C LYS A 58 -18.14 15.71 16.00
N GLU A 59 -18.10 15.68 17.32
CA GLU A 59 -16.85 15.56 18.08
C GLU A 59 -15.96 14.42 17.55
N GLY A 60 -14.72 14.78 17.21
CA GLY A 60 -13.73 13.87 16.62
C GLY A 60 -13.95 13.50 15.15
N LEU A 61 -15.04 13.93 14.50
CA LEU A 61 -15.27 13.71 13.07
C LEU A 61 -15.02 15.01 12.30
N PHE A 62 -14.00 14.99 11.45
CA PHE A 62 -13.59 16.11 10.61
C PHE A 62 -13.92 15.81 9.15
N THR A 63 -14.54 16.75 8.45
CA THR A 63 -15.00 16.57 7.06
C THR A 63 -14.62 17.75 6.18
N GLY A 64 -14.11 17.46 4.98
CA GLY A 64 -13.97 18.43 3.90
C GLY A 64 -15.32 18.76 3.25
N GLU A 65 -15.27 19.37 2.07
CA GLU A 65 -16.47 19.76 1.34
C GLU A 65 -17.12 18.57 0.63
N ASN A 66 -18.46 18.61 0.46
CA ASN A 66 -19.20 17.61 -0.33
C ASN A 66 -19.01 16.16 0.15
N VAL A 67 -18.72 15.95 1.44
CA VAL A 67 -18.68 14.62 2.06
C VAL A 67 -20.11 14.11 2.24
N THR A 68 -20.36 12.86 1.85
CA THR A 68 -21.66 12.21 2.03
C THR A 68 -21.50 11.00 2.93
N ILE A 69 -22.26 10.97 4.03
CA ILE A 69 -22.29 9.87 4.99
C ILE A 69 -23.71 9.31 5.03
N CYS A 70 -23.90 8.04 4.68
CA CYS A 70 -25.21 7.41 4.76
C CYS A 70 -25.72 7.39 6.23
N PRO A 71 -27.02 7.60 6.50
CA PRO A 71 -27.54 7.67 7.88
C PRO A 71 -27.36 6.41 8.73
N SER A 72 -27.18 5.26 8.08
CA SER A 72 -26.96 3.95 8.72
C SER A 72 -25.50 3.67 9.11
N CYS A 73 -24.59 4.64 8.94
CA CYS A 73 -23.17 4.45 9.30
C CYS A 73 -22.97 4.60 10.80
N ILE A 74 -22.09 3.79 11.36
CA ILE A 74 -21.61 3.93 12.73
C ILE A 74 -20.23 4.60 12.68
N ILE A 75 -20.09 5.70 13.42
CA ILE A 75 -18.86 6.49 13.51
C ILE A 75 -18.42 6.54 14.96
N ASP A 76 -17.35 5.80 15.24
CA ASP A 76 -16.73 5.66 16.55
C ASP A 76 -15.42 6.47 16.62
N THR A 77 -15.49 7.61 17.30
CA THR A 77 -14.36 8.51 17.55
C THR A 77 -13.74 8.33 18.93
N SER A 78 -14.16 7.28 19.68
CA SER A 78 -13.74 7.09 21.08
C SER A 78 -12.24 6.85 21.27
N LYS A 79 -11.58 6.32 20.24
CA LYS A 79 -10.14 6.05 20.23
C LYS A 79 -9.30 7.10 19.50
N GLY A 80 -9.94 8.04 18.81
CA GLY A 80 -9.23 9.06 18.04
C GLY A 80 -10.06 9.69 16.92
N PRO A 81 -9.52 10.73 16.27
CA PRO A 81 -10.27 11.49 15.27
C PRO A 81 -10.42 10.73 13.95
N ILE A 82 -11.49 11.00 13.23
CA ILE A 82 -11.76 10.51 11.88
C ILE A 82 -11.75 11.71 10.94
N VAL A 83 -10.87 11.69 9.94
CA VAL A 83 -10.77 12.73 8.91
C VAL A 83 -11.26 12.18 7.57
N LEU A 84 -12.28 12.84 7.01
CA LEU A 84 -12.84 12.55 5.69
C LEU A 84 -12.60 13.76 4.78
N GLU A 85 -11.72 13.62 3.80
CA GLU A 85 -11.41 14.66 2.82
C GLU A 85 -12.57 14.97 1.87
N SER A 86 -12.43 16.06 1.09
CA SER A 86 -13.49 16.53 0.21
C SER A 86 -13.98 15.49 -0.80
N GLY A 87 -15.29 15.38 -0.96
CA GLY A 87 -15.96 14.47 -1.87
C GLY A 87 -15.94 12.99 -1.45
N VAL A 88 -15.53 12.67 -0.21
CA VAL A 88 -15.61 11.30 0.32
C VAL A 88 -17.07 10.84 0.41
N GLN A 89 -17.31 9.58 0.04
CA GLN A 89 -18.63 8.93 0.11
C GLN A 89 -18.57 7.70 1.00
N ILE A 90 -19.36 7.69 2.06
CA ILE A 90 -19.47 6.57 2.99
C ILE A 90 -20.80 5.83 2.76
N GLY A 91 -20.72 4.57 2.33
CA GLY A 91 -21.87 3.71 2.04
C GLY A 91 -22.64 3.25 3.27
N HIS A 92 -23.80 2.62 3.05
CA HIS A 92 -24.69 2.16 4.11
C HIS A 92 -24.04 1.07 4.99
N PHE A 93 -24.47 1.02 6.25
CA PHE A 93 -24.06 0.01 7.23
C PHE A 93 -22.55 -0.13 7.41
N THR A 94 -21.80 0.95 7.21
CA THR A 94 -20.35 0.96 7.46
C THR A 94 -20.07 1.23 8.92
N PHE A 95 -18.96 0.67 9.42
CA PHE A 95 -18.39 0.94 10.71
C PHE A 95 -17.04 1.64 10.51
N LEU A 96 -16.92 2.87 11.00
CA LEU A 96 -15.69 3.65 10.98
C LEU A 96 -15.20 3.85 12.42
N GLN A 97 -13.96 3.47 12.71
CA GLN A 97 -13.32 3.69 14.00
C GLN A 97 -12.03 4.48 13.84
N GLY A 98 -11.90 5.56 14.61
CA GLY A 98 -10.70 6.40 14.64
C GLY A 98 -9.57 5.80 15.50
N PRO A 99 -8.33 6.30 15.37
CA PRO A 99 -7.92 7.36 14.44
C PRO A 99 -7.91 6.86 12.98
N LEU A 100 -8.47 7.65 12.04
CA LEU A 100 -8.70 7.21 10.65
C LEU A 100 -8.59 8.39 9.68
N TYR A 101 -7.94 8.16 8.53
CA TYR A 101 -7.87 9.12 7.44
C TYR A 101 -8.42 8.53 6.13
N ILE A 102 -9.36 9.24 5.49
CA ILE A 102 -9.90 8.90 4.17
C ILE A 102 -9.75 10.09 3.22
N GLY A 103 -8.92 9.90 2.20
CA GLY A 103 -8.52 10.92 1.24
C GLY A 103 -9.59 11.27 0.21
N ALA A 104 -9.39 12.42 -0.44
CA ALA A 104 -10.41 13.08 -1.26
C ALA A 104 -10.99 12.18 -2.36
N ARG A 105 -12.30 12.30 -2.60
CA ARG A 105 -13.05 11.58 -3.65
C ARG A 105 -12.97 10.05 -3.54
N SER A 106 -12.65 9.53 -2.36
CA SER A 106 -12.66 8.10 -2.09
C SER A 106 -14.06 7.61 -1.70
N ARG A 107 -14.36 6.34 -1.96
CA ARG A 107 -15.61 5.70 -1.58
C ARG A 107 -15.36 4.55 -0.62
N VAL A 108 -16.00 4.58 0.54
CA VAL A 108 -16.14 3.42 1.41
C VAL A 108 -17.39 2.66 1.00
N ILE A 109 -17.22 1.38 0.67
CA ILE A 109 -18.29 0.52 0.17
C ILE A 109 -19.19 0.10 1.33
N ASP A 110 -20.46 -0.12 1.03
CA ASP A 110 -21.47 -0.57 1.98
C ASP A 110 -21.01 -1.82 2.77
N TYR A 111 -21.45 -1.95 4.02
CA TYR A 111 -21.11 -3.06 4.94
C TYR A 111 -19.62 -3.19 5.29
N SER A 112 -18.83 -2.14 5.13
CA SER A 112 -17.39 -2.18 5.42
C SER A 112 -17.06 -1.78 6.86
N ALA A 113 -16.01 -2.37 7.41
CA ALA A 113 -15.42 -2.01 8.69
C ALA A 113 -14.02 -1.44 8.46
N ILE A 114 -13.86 -0.13 8.63
CA ILE A 114 -12.58 0.56 8.48
C ILE A 114 -12.14 1.04 9.86
N LYS A 115 -11.04 0.49 10.36
CA LYS A 115 -10.60 0.67 11.74
C LYS A 115 -9.36 1.55 11.85
N GLU A 116 -8.95 1.72 13.10
CA GLU A 116 -7.84 2.55 13.54
C GLU A 116 -6.56 2.40 12.72
N CYS A 117 -5.81 3.49 12.65
CA CYS A 117 -4.53 3.63 11.95
C CYS A 117 -4.59 3.26 10.46
N THR A 118 -5.78 3.34 9.85
CA THR A 118 -5.93 3.19 8.40
C THR A 118 -5.79 4.56 7.73
N ALA A 119 -4.91 4.66 6.74
CA ALA A 119 -4.84 5.82 5.84
C ALA A 119 -5.20 5.40 4.43
N VAL A 120 -6.32 5.93 3.92
CA VAL A 120 -6.74 5.76 2.53
C VAL A 120 -6.41 7.05 1.80
N ALA A 121 -5.61 7.00 0.74
CA ALA A 121 -5.31 8.15 -0.10
C ALA A 121 -6.51 8.52 -1.01
N SER A 122 -6.34 9.54 -1.85
CA SER A 122 -7.41 10.03 -2.72
C SER A 122 -7.83 9.06 -3.82
N ILE A 123 -9.10 9.14 -4.23
CA ILE A 123 -9.68 8.45 -5.40
C ILE A 123 -9.64 6.91 -5.27
N CYS A 124 -9.67 6.43 -4.03
CA CYS A 124 -9.70 5.01 -3.72
C CYS A 124 -11.14 4.50 -3.62
N LYS A 125 -11.29 3.17 -3.73
CA LYS A 125 -12.53 2.50 -3.33
C LYS A 125 -12.20 1.37 -2.36
N VAL A 126 -12.74 1.44 -1.14
CA VAL A 126 -12.33 0.57 -0.04
C VAL A 126 -13.53 -0.08 0.60
N GLY A 127 -13.44 -1.35 0.91
CA GLY A 127 -14.45 -2.11 1.61
C GLY A 127 -13.99 -3.47 2.11
N GLY A 128 -14.92 -4.19 2.73
CA GLY A 128 -14.60 -5.32 3.60
C GLY A 128 -14.04 -4.83 4.93
N GLU A 129 -13.08 -5.55 5.49
CA GLU A 129 -12.43 -5.19 6.75
C GLU A 129 -11.02 -4.68 6.48
N VAL A 130 -10.71 -3.47 6.97
CA VAL A 130 -9.40 -2.83 6.83
C VAL A 130 -8.96 -2.23 8.15
N GLU A 131 -7.73 -2.49 8.56
CA GLU A 131 -7.13 -1.93 9.77
C GLU A 131 -5.63 -1.68 9.59
N ALA A 132 -5.09 -0.67 10.29
CA ALA A 132 -3.65 -0.43 10.40
C ALA A 132 -2.90 -0.41 9.05
N SER A 133 -3.55 0.04 7.97
CA SER A 133 -3.04 -0.12 6.60
C SER A 133 -2.99 1.20 5.83
N LEU A 134 -2.03 1.30 4.91
CA LEU A 134 -1.87 2.42 3.99
C LEU A 134 -2.34 2.00 2.59
N ILE A 135 -3.27 2.76 2.01
CA ILE A 135 -3.78 2.52 0.65
C ILE A 135 -3.52 3.75 -0.21
N SER A 136 -2.60 3.63 -1.17
CA SER A 136 -2.18 4.73 -2.03
C SER A 136 -3.22 5.06 -3.12
N LYS A 137 -3.06 6.23 -3.76
CA LYS A 137 -4.09 6.79 -4.64
C LYS A 137 -4.47 5.86 -5.78
N TYR A 138 -5.74 5.97 -6.20
CA TYR A 138 -6.36 5.17 -7.26
C TYR A 138 -6.49 3.66 -6.98
N SER A 139 -6.08 3.18 -5.82
CA SER A 139 -6.17 1.76 -5.46
C SER A 139 -7.56 1.34 -4.99
N ASN A 140 -7.89 0.08 -5.23
CA ASN A 140 -9.23 -0.47 -5.00
C ASN A 140 -9.17 -1.78 -4.22
N LYS A 141 -9.89 -1.83 -3.10
CA LYS A 141 -10.20 -3.03 -2.29
C LYS A 141 -11.70 -3.02 -2.03
N GLN A 142 -12.51 -3.19 -3.07
CA GLN A 142 -13.94 -2.82 -3.03
C GLN A 142 -14.86 -3.80 -2.31
N HIS A 143 -14.41 -5.03 -2.09
CA HIS A 143 -15.28 -6.13 -1.70
C HIS A 143 -14.84 -6.72 -0.36
N HIS A 144 -15.62 -7.67 0.14
CA HIS A 144 -15.30 -8.45 1.34
C HIS A 144 -13.90 -9.08 1.28
N GLY A 145 -13.39 -9.44 2.47
CA GLY A 145 -12.01 -9.87 2.71
C GLY A 145 -11.28 -8.91 3.65
N PHE A 146 -10.15 -9.35 4.21
CA PHE A 146 -9.41 -8.64 5.26
C PHE A 146 -8.11 -8.02 4.74
N LEU A 147 -7.81 -6.79 5.13
CA LEU A 147 -6.55 -6.09 4.86
C LEU A 147 -6.04 -5.42 6.14
N GLY A 148 -5.09 -6.08 6.81
CA GLY A 148 -4.48 -5.61 8.06
C GLY A 148 -3.00 -5.33 7.89
N HIS A 149 -2.48 -4.31 8.58
CA HIS A 149 -1.03 -4.05 8.73
C HIS A 149 -0.26 -4.09 7.40
N SER A 150 -0.82 -3.47 6.36
CA SER A 150 -0.37 -3.62 4.98
C SER A 150 -0.07 -2.28 4.32
N PHE A 151 0.85 -2.30 3.35
CA PHE A 151 1.06 -1.21 2.42
C PHE A 151 0.52 -1.58 1.04
N VAL A 152 -0.31 -0.73 0.46
CA VAL A 152 -0.85 -0.89 -0.88
C VAL A 152 -0.42 0.30 -1.73
N GLY A 153 0.38 0.02 -2.76
CA GLY A 153 0.87 0.98 -3.74
C GLY A 153 -0.25 1.58 -4.60
N GLU A 154 0.12 2.41 -5.57
CA GLU A 154 -0.82 3.10 -6.44
C GLU A 154 -1.43 2.15 -7.48
N TRP A 155 -2.66 2.44 -7.90
CA TRP A 155 -3.34 1.72 -8.97
C TRP A 155 -3.46 0.20 -8.76
N VAL A 156 -3.43 -0.25 -7.51
CA VAL A 156 -3.64 -1.65 -7.12
C VAL A 156 -5.13 -1.99 -7.23
N ASN A 157 -5.45 -3.21 -7.67
CA ASN A 157 -6.81 -3.72 -7.67
C ASN A 157 -6.88 -5.07 -6.96
N ILE A 158 -7.41 -5.06 -5.74
CA ILE A 158 -7.61 -6.23 -4.92
C ILE A 158 -9.00 -6.84 -5.22
N GLY A 159 -9.00 -8.04 -5.79
CA GLY A 159 -10.19 -8.79 -6.19
C GLY A 159 -11.07 -9.21 -5.02
N ALA A 160 -12.35 -9.49 -5.31
CA ALA A 160 -13.33 -9.84 -4.28
C ALA A 160 -12.92 -11.06 -3.45
N GLY A 161 -13.11 -11.00 -2.13
CA GLY A 161 -12.73 -12.08 -1.21
C GLY A 161 -11.23 -12.19 -0.96
N THR A 162 -10.39 -11.34 -1.56
CA THR A 162 -8.96 -11.36 -1.27
C THR A 162 -8.71 -10.93 0.16
N SER A 163 -7.88 -11.70 0.87
CA SER A 163 -7.49 -11.41 2.26
C SER A 163 -5.99 -11.56 2.47
N THR A 164 -5.43 -10.70 3.32
CA THR A 164 -4.05 -10.79 3.82
C THR A 164 -4.04 -11.34 5.23
N SER A 165 -3.26 -12.37 5.53
CA SER A 165 -2.92 -12.70 6.91
C SER A 165 -1.88 -11.70 7.41
N ASP A 166 -2.02 -11.21 8.64
CA ASP A 166 -1.06 -10.32 9.31
C ASP A 166 -0.50 -10.90 10.61
N LEU A 167 -1.15 -11.91 11.18
CA LEU A 167 -0.67 -12.67 12.33
C LEU A 167 -0.19 -14.06 11.93
N LYS A 168 1.00 -14.44 12.39
CA LYS A 168 1.49 -15.82 12.25
C LYS A 168 0.69 -16.77 13.14
N ASN A 169 0.42 -17.98 12.66
CA ASN A 169 -0.21 -19.04 13.47
C ASN A 169 0.59 -19.41 14.73
N THR A 170 1.88 -19.09 14.76
CA THR A 170 2.75 -19.29 15.93
C THR A 170 2.72 -18.11 16.92
N TYR A 171 1.96 -17.05 16.65
CA TYR A 171 1.83 -15.81 17.45
C TYR A 171 3.13 -15.02 17.71
N GLY A 172 4.28 -15.50 17.24
CA GLY A 172 5.57 -14.83 17.36
C GLY A 172 5.81 -13.77 16.28
N MET A 173 6.85 -12.96 16.47
CA MET A 173 7.22 -11.85 15.58
C MET A 173 7.33 -12.28 14.10
N VAL A 174 6.90 -11.37 13.23
CA VAL A 174 6.95 -11.57 11.78
C VAL A 174 8.38 -11.34 11.29
N ARG A 175 8.82 -12.22 10.40
CA ARG A 175 10.07 -12.10 9.65
C ARG A 175 9.72 -12.04 8.18
N MET A 176 10.26 -11.06 7.49
CA MET A 176 10.08 -10.91 6.05
C MET A 176 11.37 -11.29 5.33
N ASN A 177 11.24 -11.84 4.15
CA ASN A 177 12.39 -12.06 3.28
C ASN A 177 12.63 -10.75 2.52
N TYR A 178 13.89 -10.29 2.51
CA TYR A 178 14.43 -9.25 1.65
C TYR A 178 15.75 -9.68 1.01
N ARG A 179 15.82 -9.72 -0.32
CA ARG A 179 17.01 -10.07 -1.12
C ARG A 179 17.76 -11.30 -0.59
N GLY A 180 17.03 -12.33 -0.15
CA GLY A 180 17.64 -13.60 0.26
C GLY A 180 17.83 -13.72 1.77
N ARG A 181 17.48 -12.66 2.50
CA ARG A 181 17.75 -12.53 3.93
C ARG A 181 16.44 -12.39 4.68
N LYS A 182 16.30 -13.19 5.74
CA LYS A 182 15.21 -12.99 6.71
C LYS A 182 15.55 -11.78 7.58
N VAL A 183 14.69 -10.78 7.52
CA VAL A 183 14.77 -9.58 8.35
C VAL A 183 13.65 -9.64 9.39
N ASP A 184 14.02 -9.44 10.64
CA ASP A 184 13.08 -9.29 11.76
C ASP A 184 12.37 -7.93 11.63
N THR A 185 11.04 -7.93 11.56
CA THR A 185 10.28 -6.67 11.45
C THR A 185 10.11 -5.97 12.80
N GLY A 186 10.26 -6.73 13.90
CA GLY A 186 9.91 -6.29 15.25
C GLY A 186 8.39 -6.17 15.48
N MET A 187 7.57 -6.63 14.54
CA MET A 187 6.11 -6.51 14.62
C MET A 187 5.46 -7.88 14.82
N GLN A 188 4.48 -7.96 15.71
CA GLN A 188 3.64 -9.16 15.87
C GLN A 188 2.62 -9.28 14.73
N PHE A 189 2.08 -8.14 14.29
CA PHE A 189 1.16 -8.03 13.17
C PHE A 189 1.87 -7.35 11.99
N MET A 190 1.95 -8.03 10.86
CA MET A 190 2.48 -7.48 9.62
C MET A 190 1.88 -8.23 8.43
N GLY A 191 1.07 -7.53 7.64
CA GLY A 191 0.36 -8.07 6.49
C GLY A 191 1.26 -8.15 5.26
N SER A 192 0.82 -7.54 4.16
CA SER A 192 1.52 -7.59 2.88
C SER A 192 1.97 -6.21 2.40
N ILE A 193 3.06 -6.20 1.64
CA ILE A 193 3.51 -5.03 0.88
C ILE A 193 3.15 -5.29 -0.59
N LEU A 194 2.22 -4.51 -1.13
CA LEU A 194 1.79 -4.62 -2.52
C LEU A 194 2.34 -3.43 -3.31
N GLY A 195 3.23 -3.70 -4.26
CA GLY A 195 3.76 -2.70 -5.17
C GLY A 195 2.70 -2.12 -6.11
N ASP A 196 3.05 -1.04 -6.79
CA ASP A 196 2.14 -0.36 -7.70
C ASP A 196 1.63 -1.30 -8.80
N TYR A 197 0.39 -1.06 -9.23
CA TYR A 197 -0.29 -1.79 -10.31
C TYR A 197 -0.53 -3.28 -10.06
N VAL A 198 -0.30 -3.79 -8.84
CA VAL A 198 -0.64 -5.16 -8.45
C VAL A 198 -2.13 -5.43 -8.65
N LYS A 199 -2.47 -6.64 -9.07
CA LYS A 199 -3.86 -7.09 -9.24
C LYS A 199 -4.03 -8.47 -8.63
N SER A 200 -4.97 -8.63 -7.71
CA SER A 200 -5.36 -9.96 -7.26
C SER A 200 -6.66 -10.40 -7.93
N ALA A 201 -6.74 -11.69 -8.23
CA ALA A 201 -7.98 -12.34 -8.62
C ALA A 201 -8.91 -12.48 -7.41
N VAL A 202 -10.14 -12.90 -7.67
CA VAL A 202 -11.10 -13.21 -6.60
C VAL A 202 -10.55 -14.33 -5.70
N ASN A 203 -10.89 -14.27 -4.40
CA ASN A 203 -10.50 -15.26 -3.39
C ASN A 203 -8.99 -15.55 -3.34
N THR A 204 -8.17 -14.51 -3.53
CA THR A 204 -6.72 -14.63 -3.37
C THR A 204 -6.37 -14.58 -1.88
N SER A 205 -5.54 -15.49 -1.40
CA SER A 205 -5.10 -15.53 0.00
C SER A 205 -3.61 -15.23 0.07
N LEU A 206 -3.24 -14.13 0.75
CA LEU A 206 -1.85 -13.75 0.97
C LEU A 206 -1.42 -14.14 2.38
N TYR A 207 -0.29 -14.83 2.49
CA TYR A 207 0.28 -15.18 3.79
C TYR A 207 0.89 -13.95 4.48
N THR A 208 1.19 -14.09 5.77
CA THR A 208 1.83 -13.05 6.60
C THR A 208 3.19 -12.64 6.03
N GLY A 209 3.45 -11.32 6.00
CA GLY A 209 4.75 -10.77 5.66
C GLY A 209 5.21 -11.06 4.23
N LYS A 210 4.34 -10.87 3.23
CA LYS A 210 4.69 -11.07 1.80
C LYS A 210 4.88 -9.76 1.07
N VAL A 211 5.89 -9.74 0.21
CA VAL A 211 6.15 -8.65 -0.73
C VAL A 211 5.71 -9.08 -2.12
N VAL A 212 4.87 -8.26 -2.75
CA VAL A 212 4.43 -8.44 -4.13
C VAL A 212 4.95 -7.28 -4.95
N GLY A 213 5.78 -7.61 -5.95
CA GLY A 213 6.40 -6.64 -6.84
C GLY A 213 5.42 -5.93 -7.76
N VAL A 214 5.93 -4.86 -8.37
CA VAL A 214 5.17 -3.94 -9.22
C VAL A 214 4.59 -4.70 -10.43
N CYS A 215 3.37 -4.35 -10.85
CA CYS A 215 2.70 -4.89 -12.02
C CYS A 215 2.44 -6.41 -11.99
N SER A 216 2.44 -7.04 -10.82
CA SER A 216 2.19 -8.47 -10.68
C SER A 216 0.70 -8.81 -10.56
N MET A 217 0.35 -10.01 -11.03
CA MET A 217 -1.01 -10.55 -10.99
C MET A 217 -1.04 -11.77 -10.08
N LEU A 218 -1.97 -11.83 -9.14
CA LEU A 218 -2.03 -12.86 -8.10
C LEU A 218 -3.28 -13.73 -8.26
N TYR A 219 -3.12 -15.04 -8.13
CA TYR A 219 -4.21 -16.00 -8.21
C TYR A 219 -4.05 -17.06 -7.12
N GLY A 220 -5.16 -17.39 -6.45
CA GLY A 220 -5.18 -18.45 -5.43
C GLY A 220 -4.35 -18.07 -4.20
N THR A 221 -3.48 -18.97 -3.73
CA THR A 221 -2.68 -18.76 -2.52
C THR A 221 -1.29 -18.23 -2.85
N VAL A 222 -0.92 -17.11 -2.21
CA VAL A 222 0.40 -16.47 -2.31
C VAL A 222 1.17 -16.73 -1.02
N SER A 223 2.05 -17.73 -1.04
CA SER A 223 2.83 -18.18 0.12
C SER A 223 4.27 -17.66 0.16
N CYS A 224 4.75 -17.08 -0.94
CA CYS A 224 6.10 -16.51 -1.09
C CYS A 224 6.04 -15.07 -1.61
N ASN A 225 7.17 -14.37 -1.57
CA ASN A 225 7.29 -13.09 -2.27
C ASN A 225 7.08 -13.32 -3.77
N VAL A 226 6.50 -12.33 -4.45
CA VAL A 226 6.21 -12.38 -5.88
C VAL A 226 7.05 -11.32 -6.57
N PRO A 227 7.94 -11.67 -7.51
CA PRO A 227 8.74 -10.70 -8.26
C PRO A 227 7.88 -9.69 -9.02
N SER A 228 8.45 -8.54 -9.35
CA SER A 228 7.79 -7.57 -10.23
C SER A 228 7.53 -8.16 -11.61
N PHE A 229 6.45 -7.73 -12.28
CA PHE A 229 6.04 -8.17 -13.61
C PHE A 229 5.82 -9.69 -13.72
N THR A 230 5.11 -10.28 -12.75
CA THR A 230 4.87 -11.72 -12.69
C THR A 230 3.39 -12.01 -12.53
N SER A 231 2.86 -12.94 -13.34
CA SER A 231 1.57 -13.58 -13.13
C SER A 231 1.78 -14.83 -12.28
N HIS A 232 1.39 -14.76 -11.01
CA HIS A 232 1.59 -15.77 -9.99
C HIS A 232 0.30 -16.58 -9.76
N ALA A 233 0.19 -17.70 -10.46
CA ALA A 233 -0.88 -18.69 -10.34
C ALA A 233 -0.31 -20.04 -9.90
N LYS A 234 0.48 -20.04 -8.82
CA LYS A 234 1.26 -21.20 -8.34
C LYS A 234 0.38 -22.41 -8.02
N ALA A 235 -0.81 -22.21 -7.48
CA ALA A 235 -1.77 -23.29 -7.22
C ALA A 235 -2.19 -24.05 -8.50
N PHE A 236 -2.02 -23.43 -9.67
CA PHE A 236 -2.30 -24.01 -10.99
C PHE A 236 -1.01 -24.41 -11.73
N GLY A 237 0.15 -24.38 -11.08
CA GLY A 237 1.46 -24.66 -11.68
C GLY A 237 1.92 -23.61 -12.69
N GLN A 238 1.37 -22.38 -12.65
CA GLN A 238 1.65 -21.34 -13.63
C GLN A 238 2.25 -20.10 -12.95
N VAL A 239 3.55 -19.90 -13.11
CA VAL A 239 4.22 -18.64 -12.75
C VAL A 239 4.92 -18.14 -14.00
N VAL A 240 4.46 -17.02 -14.55
CA VAL A 240 4.96 -16.50 -15.84
C VAL A 240 5.30 -15.02 -15.74
N GLY A 241 6.40 -14.62 -16.38
CA GLY A 241 6.76 -13.22 -16.56
C GLY A 241 5.77 -12.49 -17.48
N ILE A 242 5.50 -11.24 -17.16
CA ILE A 242 4.62 -10.34 -17.94
C ILE A 242 5.52 -9.40 -18.74
N GLY A 243 5.31 -9.32 -20.05
CA GLY A 243 6.06 -8.40 -20.92
C GLY A 243 5.74 -6.93 -20.63
N VAL A 244 6.76 -6.06 -20.68
CA VAL A 244 6.61 -4.62 -20.39
C VAL A 244 5.59 -3.94 -21.31
N ASP A 245 5.53 -4.30 -22.60
CA ASP A 245 4.56 -3.76 -23.56
C ASP A 245 3.11 -4.06 -23.16
N GLN A 246 2.86 -5.24 -22.58
CA GLN A 246 1.54 -5.62 -22.09
C GLN A 246 1.15 -4.78 -20.87
N VAL A 247 2.12 -4.52 -19.99
CA VAL A 247 1.92 -3.66 -18.81
C VAL A 247 1.65 -2.22 -19.23
N ILE A 248 2.41 -1.67 -20.18
CA ILE A 248 2.19 -0.32 -20.72
C ILE A 248 0.77 -0.17 -21.27
N LYS A 249 0.32 -1.12 -22.11
CA LYS A 249 -1.06 -1.15 -22.64
C LYS A 249 -2.10 -1.26 -21.52
N THR A 250 -1.79 -1.99 -20.46
CA THR A 250 -2.69 -2.15 -19.30
C THR A 250 -2.77 -0.88 -18.48
N GLN A 251 -1.65 -0.22 -18.19
CA GLN A 251 -1.60 1.07 -17.50
C GLN A 251 -2.40 2.13 -18.28
N ASN A 252 -2.23 2.22 -19.61
CA ASN A 252 -3.01 3.13 -20.44
C ASN A 252 -4.53 2.94 -20.28
N ARG A 253 -5.00 1.68 -20.33
CA ARG A 253 -6.41 1.34 -20.11
C ARG A 253 -6.88 1.70 -18.69
N MET A 254 -6.04 1.50 -17.69
CA MET A 254 -6.36 1.85 -16.30
C MET A 254 -6.48 3.36 -16.11
N PHE A 255 -5.52 4.12 -16.62
CA PHE A 255 -5.49 5.58 -16.57
C PHE A 255 -6.70 6.18 -17.30
N SER A 256 -6.99 5.70 -18.51
CA SER A 256 -8.12 6.16 -19.32
C SER A 256 -9.47 6.01 -18.60
N ARG A 257 -9.68 4.91 -17.85
CA ARG A 257 -10.90 4.69 -17.05
C ARG A 257 -11.12 5.74 -15.95
N ARG A 258 -10.08 6.49 -15.58
CA ARG A 258 -10.12 7.55 -14.58
C ARG A 258 -9.82 8.93 -15.18
N GLY A 259 -9.84 9.06 -16.50
CA GLY A 259 -9.56 10.32 -17.19
C GLY A 259 -8.10 10.79 -17.05
N VAL A 260 -7.18 9.89 -16.74
CA VAL A 260 -5.75 10.17 -16.69
C VAL A 260 -5.13 9.81 -18.04
N THR A 261 -4.27 10.67 -18.58
CA THR A 261 -3.53 10.41 -19.82
C THR A 261 -2.19 9.76 -19.48
N GLN A 262 -1.87 8.62 -20.10
CA GLN A 262 -0.54 8.02 -20.00
C GLN A 262 0.48 8.89 -20.72
N THR A 263 1.55 9.26 -20.01
CA THR A 263 2.64 10.09 -20.52
C THR A 263 3.84 9.24 -20.92
N MET A 264 4.78 9.87 -21.65
CA MET A 264 6.06 9.23 -21.94
C MET A 264 6.86 8.93 -20.66
N ARG A 265 6.75 9.75 -19.61
CA ARG A 265 7.44 9.49 -18.35
C ARG A 265 6.95 8.19 -17.69
N ASP A 266 5.64 7.92 -17.75
CA ASP A 266 5.06 6.70 -17.20
C ASP A 266 5.58 5.45 -17.93
N ILE A 267 5.68 5.53 -19.26
CA ILE A 267 6.21 4.45 -20.10
C ILE A 267 7.70 4.22 -19.83
N THR A 268 8.49 5.30 -19.79
CA THR A 268 9.93 5.22 -19.48
C THR A 268 10.18 4.65 -18.07
N LEU A 269 9.36 5.02 -17.09
CA LEU A 269 9.43 4.48 -15.74
C LEU A 269 9.18 2.97 -15.74
N LEU A 270 8.14 2.49 -16.45
CA LEU A 270 7.86 1.06 -16.54
C LEU A 270 9.00 0.27 -17.18
N HIS A 271 9.62 0.79 -18.25
CA HIS A 271 10.83 0.18 -18.82
C HIS A 271 11.98 0.14 -17.81
N SER A 272 12.23 1.25 -17.12
CA SER A 272 13.32 1.35 -16.13
C SER A 272 13.14 0.36 -14.97
N ILE A 273 11.92 0.25 -14.42
CA ILE A 273 11.60 -0.71 -13.35
C ILE A 273 11.67 -2.15 -13.89
N TYR A 274 11.20 -2.39 -15.13
CA TYR A 274 11.29 -3.70 -15.76
C TYR A 274 12.75 -4.16 -15.80
N ASP A 275 13.65 -3.34 -16.32
CA ASP A 275 15.07 -3.69 -16.44
C ASP A 275 15.74 -3.82 -15.06
N LEU A 276 15.45 -2.90 -14.13
CA LEU A 276 15.99 -2.92 -12.78
C LEU A 276 15.62 -4.20 -12.01
N THR A 277 14.40 -4.68 -12.19
CA THR A 277 13.86 -5.86 -11.49
C THR A 277 14.06 -7.16 -12.26
N MET A 278 14.78 -7.14 -13.40
CA MET A 278 15.04 -8.33 -14.20
C MET A 278 15.73 -9.47 -13.42
N PRO A 279 16.71 -9.22 -12.53
CA PRO A 279 17.29 -10.27 -11.69
C PRO A 279 16.24 -10.98 -10.82
N GLU A 280 15.12 -10.31 -10.50
CA GLU A 280 14.08 -10.89 -9.66
C GLU A 280 13.28 -12.00 -10.35
N ARG A 281 13.17 -11.93 -11.68
CA ARG A 281 12.38 -12.85 -12.49
C ARG A 281 13.15 -14.05 -13.01
N VAL A 282 14.49 -13.97 -13.06
CA VAL A 282 15.37 -14.99 -13.65
C VAL A 282 15.71 -16.09 -12.64
N LEU A 283 15.58 -15.83 -11.34
CA LEU A 283 15.82 -16.83 -10.31
C LEU A 283 14.64 -17.82 -10.24
N GLY A 284 14.90 -19.11 -10.47
CA GLY A 284 13.91 -20.19 -10.34
C GLY A 284 13.41 -20.36 -8.90
N GLU A 285 12.30 -21.09 -8.72
CA GLU A 285 11.50 -21.13 -7.48
C GLU A 285 12.27 -21.37 -6.17
N ASP A 286 13.38 -22.11 -6.19
CA ASP A 286 14.20 -22.40 -4.99
C ASP A 286 15.16 -21.26 -4.59
N GLN A 287 15.31 -20.25 -5.45
CA GLN A 287 16.18 -19.09 -5.24
C GLN A 287 15.44 -17.76 -5.16
N ILE A 288 14.10 -17.75 -5.26
CA ILE A 288 13.25 -16.57 -4.99
C ILE A 288 13.12 -16.39 -3.47
N ASN A 289 14.27 -16.19 -2.83
CA ASN A 289 14.36 -15.52 -1.56
C ASN A 289 14.72 -14.07 -1.95
N PHE A 290 13.72 -13.23 -2.18
CA PHE A 290 13.90 -11.78 -2.00
C PHE A 290 13.56 -11.46 -0.59
#